data_AF-A0A8J8AUT6-F1
#
_entry.id   AF-A0A8J8AUT6-F1
#
_cell.length_a   1.000
_cell.length_b   1.000
_cell.length_c   1.000
_cell.angle_alpha   90.00
_cell.angle_beta   90.00
_cell.angle_gamma   90.00
#
_symmetry.space_group_name_H-M   'P 1'
#
loop_
_entity.id
_entity.type
_entity.pdbx_description
1 polymer ?
#
loop_
_entity_poly.entity_id
_entity_poly.type
_entity_poly.pdbx_seq_one_letter_code
_entity_poly.pdbx_strand_id
1 'polypeptide(L)'
;LMTGRYHGAPVIPHLDMPIGAVHFARWLALFRETAAETCPTTGAAHLVERAERIARAFQMAIATHTAEKSNQRKDDAQLRSD
;
A
#
# COMPACT_ATOMS: atom_id res chain seq x y z
N LEU A 1 6.86 22.68 0.46
CA LEU A 1 6.53 21.99 1.72
C LEU A 1 7.49 20.83 1.92
N MET A 2 8.40 20.96 2.89
CA MET A 2 9.32 19.94 3.42
C MET A 2 9.33 20.17 4.94
N THR A 3 8.15 20.05 5.57
CA THR A 3 7.96 20.44 6.98
C THR A 3 8.58 19.44 7.97
N GLY A 4 9.31 18.42 7.49
CA GLY A 4 9.95 17.38 8.31
C GLY A 4 8.98 16.48 9.07
N ARG A 5 7.67 16.77 9.07
CA ARG A 5 6.68 16.04 9.87
C ARG A 5 6.43 14.60 9.39
N TYR A 6 6.80 14.28 8.15
CA TYR A 6 6.59 12.95 7.58
C TYR A 6 7.92 12.17 7.51
N HIS A 7 8.03 11.13 8.33
CA HIS A 7 9.24 10.33 8.49
C HIS A 7 9.15 9.00 7.72
N GLY A 8 9.38 9.08 6.41
CA GLY A 8 10.14 8.09 5.61
C GLY A 8 9.67 6.64 5.41
N ALA A 9 8.69 6.10 6.15
CA ALA A 9 8.33 4.68 6.05
C ALA A 9 6.81 4.43 5.78
N PRO A 10 6.29 4.89 4.62
CA PRO A 10 4.87 4.82 4.31
C PRO A 10 4.22 3.44 4.42
N VAL A 11 4.96 2.38 4.08
CA VAL A 11 4.38 1.04 3.91
C VAL A 11 4.22 0.30 5.23
N ILE A 12 5.01 0.62 6.26
CA ILE A 12 5.05 -0.13 7.52
C ILE A 12 3.68 -0.30 8.18
N PRO A 13 2.84 0.77 8.30
CA PRO A 13 1.51 0.61 8.90
C PRO A 13 0.58 -0.32 8.11
N HIS A 14 0.85 -0.54 6.83
CA HIS A 14 -0.03 -1.26 5.92
C HIS A 14 0.26 -2.77 5.87
N LEU A 15 1.40 -3.23 6.39
CA LEU A 15 1.86 -4.61 6.26
C LEU A 15 0.99 -5.64 6.99
N ASP A 16 0.40 -5.25 8.13
CA ASP A 16 -0.45 -6.11 8.95
C ASP A 16 -1.96 -5.84 8.80
N MET A 17 -2.34 -4.86 7.98
CA MET A 17 -3.75 -4.54 7.73
C MET A 17 -4.39 -5.56 6.77
N PRO A 18 -5.70 -5.86 6.91
CA PRO A 18 -6.41 -6.76 6.01
C PRO A 18 -6.78 -6.08 4.68
N ILE A 19 -5.80 -5.46 4.02
CA ILE A 19 -5.96 -4.74 2.76
C ILE A 19 -5.30 -5.48 1.61
N GLY A 20 -5.75 -5.22 0.38
CA GLY A 20 -5.33 -5.96 -0.80
C GLY A 20 -5.75 -5.25 -2.08
N ALA A 21 -5.58 -5.90 -3.24
CA ALA A 21 -5.75 -5.27 -4.55
C ALA A 21 -7.09 -4.52 -4.73
N VAL A 22 -8.19 -5.09 -4.25
CA VAL A 22 -9.52 -4.47 -4.31
C VAL A 22 -9.59 -3.13 -3.55
N HIS A 23 -8.90 -3.04 -2.41
CA HIS A 23 -8.86 -1.83 -1.59
C HIS A 23 -8.05 -0.73 -2.29
N PHE A 24 -6.90 -1.07 -2.88
CA PHE A 24 -6.10 -0.12 -3.66
C PHE A 24 -6.82 0.35 -4.92
N ALA A 25 -7.56 -0.53 -5.60
CA ALA A 25 -8.37 -0.15 -6.74
C ALA A 25 -9.46 0.86 -6.35
N ARG A 26 -10.19 0.60 -5.26
CA ARG A 26 -11.21 1.53 -4.74
C ARG A 26 -10.60 2.87 -4.31
N TRP A 27 -9.48 2.83 -3.59
CA TRP A 27 -8.78 4.03 -3.16
C TRP A 27 -8.29 4.86 -4.35
N LEU A 28 -7.70 4.23 -5.38
CA LEU A 28 -7.26 4.95 -6.60
C LEU A 28 -8.42 5.56 -7.37
N ALA A 29 -9.58 4.91 -7.42
CA ALA A 29 -10.77 5.48 -8.07
C ALA A 29 -11.20 6.78 -7.37
N LEU A 30 -11.33 6.75 -6.04
CA LEU A 30 -11.66 7.94 -5.24
C LEU A 30 -10.58 9.02 -5.36
N PHE A 31 -9.30 8.62 -5.32
CA PHE A 31 -8.19 9.56 -5.43
C PHE A 31 -8.20 10.30 -6.78
N ARG A 32 -8.51 9.63 -7.89
CA ARG A 32 -8.62 10.26 -9.21
C ARG A 32 -9.76 11.27 -9.27
N GLU A 33 -10.93 10.89 -8.75
CA GLU A 33 -12.10 11.77 -8.68
C GLU A 33 -11.76 13.06 -7.92
N THR A 34 -11.25 12.92 -6.69
CA THR A 34 -10.84 14.07 -5.88
C THR A 34 -9.70 14.88 -6.51
N ALA A 35 -8.71 14.24 -7.14
CA ALA A 35 -7.63 14.96 -7.80
C ALA A 35 -8.15 15.81 -8.97
N ALA A 36 -9.10 15.29 -9.75
CA ALA A 36 -9.73 16.02 -10.84
C ALA A 36 -10.58 17.21 -10.35
N GLU A 37 -11.23 17.08 -9.19
CA GLU A 37 -12.04 18.15 -8.60
C GLU A 37 -11.21 19.25 -7.95
N THR A 38 -10.06 18.91 -7.37
CA THR A 38 -9.30 19.82 -6.49
C THR A 38 -8.08 20.47 -7.14
N CYS A 39 -7.55 19.88 -8.22
CA CYS A 39 -6.30 20.30 -8.82
C CYS A 39 -6.48 20.70 -10.29
N PRO A 40 -5.63 21.60 -10.83
CA PRO A 40 -5.52 21.78 -12.28
C PRO A 40 -5.21 20.45 -12.97
N THR A 41 -5.67 20.27 -14.21
CA THR A 41 -5.56 19.01 -14.97
C THR A 41 -4.14 18.41 -14.96
N THR A 42 -3.11 19.23 -15.15
CA THR A 42 -1.71 18.80 -15.13
C THR A 42 -1.27 18.34 -13.74
N GLY A 43 -1.66 19.06 -12.70
CA GLY A 43 -1.40 18.69 -11.30
C GLY A 43 -2.10 17.39 -10.91
N ALA A 44 -3.36 17.22 -11.29
CA ALA A 44 -4.14 16.01 -11.05
C ALA A 44 -3.45 14.78 -11.68
N ALA A 45 -3.04 14.88 -12.94
CA ALA A 45 -2.33 13.80 -13.64
C ALA A 45 -1.05 13.37 -12.91
N HIS A 46 -0.23 14.34 -12.48
CA HIS A 46 1.02 14.06 -11.76
C HIS A 46 0.81 13.42 -10.38
N LEU A 47 -0.27 13.77 -9.68
CA LEU A 47 -0.62 13.17 -8.39
C LEU A 47 -1.13 11.75 -8.57
N VAL A 48 -1.99 11.53 -9.56
CA VAL A 48 -2.55 10.21 -9.88
C VAL A 48 -1.45 9.23 -10.27
N GLU A 49 -0.51 9.63 -11.13
CA GLU A 49 0.63 8.80 -11.53
C GLU A 49 1.45 8.35 -10.30
N ARG A 50 1.71 9.28 -9.37
CA ARG A 50 2.42 8.99 -8.12
C ARG A 50 1.63 8.05 -7.21
N ALA A 51 0.33 8.28 -7.05
CA ALA A 51 -0.55 7.45 -6.25
C ALA A 51 -0.57 6.00 -6.77
N GLU A 52 -0.65 5.81 -8.08
CA GLU A 52 -0.58 4.49 -8.70
C GLU A 52 0.75 3.77 -8.43
N ARG A 53 1.88 4.49 -8.55
CA ARG A 53 3.21 3.92 -8.26
C ARG A 53 3.32 3.47 -6.81
N ILE A 54 2.82 4.27 -5.87
CA ILE A 54 2.80 3.93 -4.44
C ILE A 54 1.90 2.72 -4.19
N ALA A 55 0.70 2.68 -4.78
CA ALA A 55 -0.21 1.56 -4.64
C ALA A 55 0.40 0.25 -5.17
N ARG A 56 1.12 0.27 -6.29
CA ARG A 56 1.85 -0.91 -6.80
C ARG A 56 2.94 -1.36 -5.84
N ALA A 57 3.77 -0.42 -5.35
CA ALA A 57 4.85 -0.74 -4.42
C ALA A 57 4.32 -1.35 -3.10
N PHE A 58 3.23 -0.82 -2.56
CA PHE A 58 2.62 -1.36 -1.34
C PHE A 58 2.04 -2.75 -1.56
N GLN A 59 1.32 -2.97 -2.66
CA GLN A 59 0.77 -4.30 -2.98
C GLN A 59 1.86 -5.36 -3.06
N MET A 60 3.01 -5.05 -3.67
CA MET A 60 4.16 -5.95 -3.71
C MET A 60 4.71 -6.24 -2.31
N ALA A 61 4.94 -5.21 -1.50
CA ALA A 61 5.47 -5.37 -0.15
C ALA A 61 4.53 -6.17 0.76
N ILE A 62 3.21 -5.92 0.70
CA ILE A 62 2.20 -6.63 1.48
C ILE A 62 2.11 -8.09 1.03
N ALA A 63 2.17 -8.36 -0.27
CA ALA A 63 2.16 -9.73 -0.80
C ALA A 63 3.37 -10.53 -0.29
N THR A 64 4.57 -9.95 -0.35
CA THR A 64 5.79 -10.56 0.19
C THR A 64 5.67 -10.83 1.69
N HIS A 65 5.28 -9.82 2.48
CA HIS A 65 5.10 -9.95 3.93
C HIS A 65 4.08 -11.03 4.31
N THR A 66 2.96 -11.10 3.58
CA THR A 66 1.92 -12.11 3.81
C THR A 66 2.43 -13.52 3.50
N ALA A 67 3.22 -13.68 2.44
CA ALA A 67 3.83 -14.96 2.08
C ALA A 67 4.81 -15.43 3.16
N GLU A 68 5.71 -14.56 3.63
CA GLU A 68 6.66 -14.84 4.71
C GLU A 68 5.93 -15.27 6.00
N LYS A 69 4.93 -14.50 6.41
CA LYS A 69 4.10 -14.80 7.60
C LYS A 69 3.37 -16.13 7.47
N SER A 70 2.96 -16.51 6.24
CA SER A 70 2.31 -17.79 5.98
C SER A 70 3.28 -18.97 6.08
N ASN A 71 4.55 -18.77 5.71
CA ASN A 71 5.58 -19.80 5.81
C ASN A 71 5.99 -20.04 7.26
N GLN A 72 6.25 -18.97 8.02
CA GLN A 72 6.60 -19.08 9.45
C GLN A 72 5.54 -19.84 10.26
N ARG A 73 4.25 -19.58 10.02
CA ARG A 73 3.16 -20.30 10.72
C ARG A 73 3.17 -21.81 10.44
N LYS A 74 3.59 -22.23 9.25
CA LYS A 74 3.69 -23.66 8.91
C LYS A 74 4.87 -24.30 9.64
N ASP A 75 6.02 -23.62 9.67
CA ASP A 75 7.22 -24.07 10.36
C ASP A 75 6.95 -24.23 11.88
N ASP A 76 6.28 -23.25 12.49
CA ASP A 76 5.89 -23.28 13.92
C ASP A 76 4.89 -24.40 14.24
N ALA A 77 3.97 -24.71 13.31
CA ALA A 77 2.99 -25.78 13.47
C ALA A 77 3.61 -27.18 13.35
N GLN A 78 4.60 -27.33 12.47
CA GLN A 78 5.38 -28.57 12.35
C GLN A 78 6.19 -28.82 13.63
N LEU A 79 6.88 -27.80 14.15
CA LEU A 79 7.73 -27.91 15.34
C LEU A 79 6.97 -28.27 16.63
N ARG A 80 5.67 -27.97 16.70
CA ARG A 80 4.80 -28.28 17.85
C ARG A 80 4.18 -29.68 17.80
N SER A 81 4.31 -30.38 16.68
CA SER A 81 3.72 -31.70 16.44
C SER A 81 4.73 -32.86 16.60
N ASP A 82 6.02 -32.53 16.75
CA ASP A 82 7.14 -33.45 17.04
C ASP A 82 7.45 -33.47 18.55
#